data_AF-A0A1W9I9R4-F1
#
_entry.id   AF-A0A1W9I9R4-F1
#
_cell.length_a   1.000
_cell.length_b   1.000
_cell.length_c   1.000
_cell.angle_alpha   90.00
_cell.angle_beta   90.00
_cell.angle_gamma   90.00
#
_symmetry.space_group_name_H-M   'P 1'
#
loop_
_entity.id
_entity.type
_entity.pdbx_description
1 polymer ?
#
loop_
_entity_poly.entity_id
_entity_poly.type
_entity_poly.pdbx_seq_one_letter_code
_entity_poly.pdbx_strand_id
1 'polypeptide(L)'
;MIKKARASAVAEKESLLVPSSPILDNHLDEIAETSQEILGLVAILKTLSPADAKRDEYEGRLYAALTHLEHHVKPAVKEWDRVVDKMPEN
;
A
#
# COMPACT_ATOMS: atom_id res chain seq x y z
N MET A 1 57.34 1.68 19.89
CA MET A 1 56.61 1.32 18.66
C MET A 1 55.39 0.51 19.02
N ILE A 2 54.19 1.09 18.92
CA ILE A 2 52.92 0.36 18.86
C ILE A 2 52.09 1.08 17.79
N LYS A 3 51.90 0.44 16.63
CA LYS A 3 51.09 0.98 15.53
C LYS A 3 49.62 0.81 15.91
N LYS A 4 48.97 1.89 16.35
CA LYS A 4 47.51 1.90 16.58
C LYS A 4 46.86 1.90 15.20
N ALA A 5 46.33 0.75 14.78
CA ALA A 5 45.60 0.60 13.53
C ALA A 5 44.45 1.62 13.53
N ARG A 6 44.49 2.53 12.57
CA ARG A 6 43.44 3.50 12.29
C ARG A 6 42.20 2.67 11.94
N ALA A 7 41.17 2.75 12.78
CA ALA A 7 39.90 2.12 12.49
C ALA A 7 39.49 2.52 11.07
N SER A 8 39.31 1.50 10.22
CA SER A 8 38.82 1.65 8.87
C SER A 8 37.57 2.52 8.92
N ALA A 9 37.55 3.61 8.17
CA ALA A 9 36.32 4.28 7.82
C ALA A 9 35.43 3.21 7.20
N VAL A 10 34.47 2.71 7.98
CA VAL A 10 33.35 1.97 7.43
C VAL A 10 32.66 3.02 6.59
N ALA A 11 32.85 2.93 5.27
CA ALA A 11 31.99 3.61 4.34
C ALA A 11 30.58 3.30 4.81
N GLU A 12 29.90 4.31 5.36
CA GLU A 12 28.47 4.25 5.60
C GLU A 12 27.91 3.90 4.24
N LYS A 13 27.57 2.62 4.09
CA LYS A 13 26.87 2.08 2.94
C LYS A 13 25.82 3.11 2.61
N GLU A 14 25.79 3.54 1.35
CA GLU A 14 24.60 4.10 0.73
C GLU A 14 23.45 3.16 1.07
N SER A 15 22.79 3.47 2.18
CA SER A 15 21.64 2.75 2.67
C SER A 15 20.62 3.06 1.59
N LEU A 16 20.42 2.12 0.67
CA LEU A 16 19.35 2.19 -0.31
C LEU A 16 18.09 2.54 0.48
N LEU A 17 17.67 3.81 0.38
CA LEU A 17 16.49 4.31 1.08
C LEU A 17 15.33 3.57 0.46
N VAL A 18 14.85 2.52 1.14
CA VAL A 18 13.62 1.86 0.76
C VAL A 18 12.50 2.79 1.20
N PRO A 19 11.70 3.32 0.27
CA PRO A 19 10.70 4.31 0.61
C PRO A 19 9.44 3.60 1.12
N SER A 20 9.61 2.82 2.20
CA SER A 20 8.55 2.04 2.78
C SER A 20 8.68 1.88 4.30
N SER A 21 7.56 1.53 4.91
CA SER A 21 7.45 1.05 6.28
C SER A 21 6.52 -0.17 6.29
N PRO A 22 6.61 -1.07 7.29
CA PRO A 22 5.70 -2.22 7.38
C PRO A 22 4.21 -1.81 7.40
N ILE A 23 3.89 -0.63 7.93
CA ILE A 23 2.53 -0.09 7.94
C ILE A 23 2.12 0.34 6.53
N LEU A 24 3.01 1.01 5.80
CA LEU A 24 2.77 1.39 4.41
C LEU A 24 2.60 0.15 3.53
N ASP A 25 3.51 -0.82 3.65
CA ASP A 25 3.46 -2.09 2.91
C ASP A 25 2.10 -2.79 3.13
N ASN A 26 1.66 -2.92 4.39
CA ASN A 26 0.37 -3.53 4.69
C ASN A 26 -0.81 -2.77 4.05
N HIS A 27 -0.80 -1.43 4.07
CA HIS A 27 -1.85 -0.67 3.40
C HIS A 27 -1.81 -0.82 1.87
N LEU A 28 -0.62 -0.92 1.27
CA LEU A 28 -0.47 -1.12 -0.17
C LEU A 28 -0.95 -2.51 -0.59
N ASP A 29 -0.67 -3.54 0.20
CA ASP A 29 -1.16 -4.91 -0.03
C ASP A 29 -2.70 -4.94 0.01
N GLU A 30 -3.32 -4.38 1.06
CA GLU A 30 -4.78 -4.29 1.19
C GLU A 30 -5.42 -3.48 0.04
N ILE A 31 -4.78 -2.40 -0.40
CA ILE A 31 -5.23 -1.62 -1.57
C ILE A 31 -5.20 -2.47 -2.83
N ALA A 32 -4.13 -3.25 -3.04
CA ALA A 32 -3.98 -4.08 -4.22
C ALA A 32 -5.02 -5.21 -4.25
N GLU A 33 -5.22 -5.90 -3.13
CA GLU A 33 -6.22 -6.96 -2.98
C GLU A 33 -7.65 -6.42 -3.18
N THR A 34 -8.00 -5.33 -2.49
CA THR A 34 -9.33 -4.72 -2.59
C THR A 34 -9.61 -4.20 -4.01
N SER A 35 -8.60 -3.64 -4.69
CA SER A 35 -8.73 -3.19 -6.07
C SER A 35 -9.03 -4.35 -7.02
N GLN A 36 -8.41 -5.52 -6.82
CA GLN A 36 -8.70 -6.71 -7.60
C GLN A 36 -10.13 -7.22 -7.34
N GLU A 37 -10.59 -7.22 -6.08
CA GLU A 37 -11.97 -7.56 -5.75
C GLU A 37 -12.98 -6.64 -6.45
N ILE A 38 -12.77 -5.31 -6.38
CA ILE A 38 -13.62 -4.31 -7.05
C ILE A 38 -13.70 -4.59 -8.55
N LEU A 39 -12.57 -4.85 -9.22
CA LEU A 39 -12.55 -5.16 -10.64
C LEU A 39 -13.35 -6.44 -10.95
N GLY A 40 -13.23 -7.46 -10.11
CA GLY A 40 -14.00 -8.70 -10.22
C GLY A 40 -15.51 -8.48 -10.07
N LEU A 41 -15.93 -7.72 -9.05
CA LEU A 41 -17.34 -7.39 -8.81
C LEU A 41 -17.94 -6.57 -9.95
N VAL A 42 -17.19 -5.58 -10.47
CA VAL A 42 -17.61 -4.79 -11.62
C VAL A 42 -17.75 -5.66 -12.87
N ALA A 43 -16.83 -6.60 -13.09
CA ALA A 43 -16.93 -7.54 -14.21
C ALA A 43 -18.19 -8.40 -14.10
N ILE A 44 -18.50 -8.94 -12.91
CA ILE A 44 -19.73 -9.70 -12.66
C ILE A 44 -20.97 -8.84 -12.93
N LEU A 45 -21.06 -7.64 -12.33
CA LEU A 45 -22.21 -6.75 -12.46
C LEU A 45 -22.49 -6.34 -13.91
N LYS A 46 -21.45 -6.20 -14.75
CA LYS A 46 -21.59 -5.94 -16.19
C LYS A 46 -22.22 -7.08 -16.98
N THR A 47 -22.15 -8.31 -16.47
CA THR A 47 -22.76 -9.49 -17.12
C THR A 47 -24.20 -9.74 -16.67
N LEU A 48 -24.61 -9.19 -15.52
CA LEU A 48 -25.94 -9.37 -14.97
C LEU A 48 -26.96 -8.44 -15.62
N SER A 49 -28.15 -8.98 -15.89
CA SER A 49 -29.32 -8.17 -16.25
C SER A 49 -29.67 -7.21 -15.10
N PRO A 50 -30.20 -6.01 -15.39
CA PRO A 50 -30.73 -5.12 -14.35
C PRO A 50 -31.82 -5.76 -13.46
N ALA A 51 -32.55 -6.75 -13.99
CA ALA A 51 -33.58 -7.48 -13.25
C ALA A 51 -33.06 -8.76 -12.55
N ASP A 52 -31.75 -9.03 -12.59
CA ASP A 52 -31.18 -10.20 -11.95
C ASP A 52 -31.31 -10.09 -10.42
N ALA A 53 -31.88 -11.12 -9.78
CA ALA A 53 -32.12 -11.13 -8.34
C ALA A 53 -30.83 -11.05 -7.50
N LYS A 54 -29.67 -11.42 -8.06
CA LYS A 54 -28.37 -11.34 -7.37
C LYS A 54 -27.67 -10.00 -7.54
N ARG A 55 -28.21 -9.10 -8.38
CA ARG A 55 -27.57 -7.81 -8.66
C ARG A 55 -27.37 -6.99 -7.40
N ASP A 56 -28.40 -6.88 -6.56
CA ASP A 56 -28.39 -6.13 -5.30
C ASP A 56 -27.27 -6.62 -4.35
N GLU A 57 -27.08 -7.93 -4.25
CA GLU A 57 -26.00 -8.53 -3.46
C GLU A 57 -24.62 -8.07 -3.96
N TYR A 58 -24.38 -8.14 -5.27
CA TYR A 58 -23.09 -7.74 -5.84
C TYR A 58 -22.87 -6.22 -5.80
N GLU A 59 -23.93 -5.41 -5.91
CA GLU A 59 -23.85 -3.96 -5.72
C GLU A 59 -23.52 -3.61 -4.26
N GLY A 60 -24.13 -4.29 -3.29
CA GLY A 60 -23.79 -4.16 -1.87
C GLY A 60 -22.35 -4.55 -1.56
N ARG A 61 -21.86 -5.65 -2.14
CA ARG A 61 -20.46 -6.07 -2.03
C ARG A 61 -19.49 -5.06 -2.64
N LEU A 62 -19.83 -4.52 -3.81
CA LEU A 62 -19.01 -3.48 -4.45
C LEU A 62 -18.93 -2.23 -3.58
N TYR A 63 -20.05 -1.80 -3.00
CA TYR A 63 -20.07 -0.68 -2.07
C TYR A 63 -19.19 -0.93 -0.84
N ALA A 64 -19.25 -2.13 -0.25
CA ALA A 64 -18.41 -2.50 0.88
C ALA A 64 -16.92 -2.49 0.51
N ALA A 65 -16.54 -3.06 -0.64
CA ALA A 65 -15.17 -3.07 -1.12
C ALA A 65 -14.63 -1.65 -1.40
N LEU A 66 -15.43 -0.78 -2.04
CA LEU A 66 -15.06 0.63 -2.25
C LEU A 66 -14.85 1.37 -0.93
N THR A 67 -15.74 1.15 0.05
CA THR A 67 -15.61 1.73 1.38
C THR A 67 -14.35 1.20 2.08
N HIS A 68 -14.06 -0.10 1.97
CA HIS A 68 -12.85 -0.71 2.54
C HIS A 68 -11.58 -0.12 1.93
N LEU A 69 -11.54 0.06 0.60
CA LEU A 69 -10.43 0.71 -0.10
C LEU A 69 -10.17 2.12 0.44
N GLU A 70 -11.23 2.91 0.68
CA GLU A 70 -11.10 4.25 1.27
C GLU A 70 -10.37 4.23 2.62
N HIS A 71 -10.63 3.21 3.45
CA HIS A 71 -10.01 3.05 4.77
C HIS A 71 -8.50 2.78 4.69
N HIS A 72 -7.98 2.31 3.55
CA HIS A 72 -6.56 2.04 3.37
C HIS A 72 -5.82 3.14 2.62
N VAL A 73 -6.46 3.77 1.63
CA VAL A 73 -5.83 4.83 0.83
C VAL A 73 -5.42 6.04 1.67
N LYS A 74 -6.31 6.53 2.55
CA LYS A 74 -6.01 7.70 3.39
C LYS A 74 -4.83 7.44 4.36
N PRO A 75 -4.79 6.33 5.10
CA PRO A 75 -3.63 5.97 5.91
C PRO A 75 -2.35 5.76 5.12
N ALA A 76 -2.41 5.13 3.94
CA ALA A 76 -1.23 4.93 3.08
C ALA A 76 -0.57 6.26 2.71
N VAL A 77 -1.36 7.26 2.30
CA VAL A 77 -0.83 8.61 1.98
C VAL A 77 -0.18 9.24 3.21
N LYS A 78 -0.84 9.17 4.37
CA LYS A 78 -0.28 9.72 5.60
C LYS A 78 1.02 9.04 6.03
N GLU A 79 1.11 7.72 5.84
CA GLU A 79 2.32 6.98 6.17
C GLU A 79 3.43 7.22 5.15
N TRP A 80 3.09 7.41 3.87
CA TRP A 80 4.02 7.88 2.85
C TRP A 80 4.65 9.22 3.24
N ASP A 81 3.85 10.21 3.64
CA ASP A 81 4.36 11.52 4.05
C ASP A 81 5.38 11.38 5.20
N ARG A 82 5.08 10.53 6.20
CA ARG A 82 6.00 10.23 7.32
C ARG A 82 7.28 9.52 6.90
N VAL A 83 7.20 8.65 5.89
CA VAL A 83 8.36 7.95 5.34
C VAL A 83 9.26 8.95 4.64
N VAL A 84 8.70 9.86 3.84
CA VAL A 84 9.42 10.93 3.15
C VAL A 84 10.05 11.91 4.14
N ASP A 85 9.32 12.36 5.17
CA ASP A 85 9.82 13.28 6.20
C ASP A 85 11.07 12.77 6.94
N LYS A 86 11.27 11.45 6.98
CA LYS A 86 12.42 10.80 7.63
C LYS A 86 13.58 10.53 6.69
N MET A 87 13.40 10.76 5.38
CA MET A 87 14.50 10.61 4.43
C MET A 87 15.47 11.78 4.61
N PRO A 88 16.79 11.52 4.61
CA PRO A 88 17.76 12.60 4.68
C PRO A 88 17.57 13.55 3.49
N GLU A 89 17.50 14.85 3.79
CA GLU A 89 17.62 15.88 2.75
C GLU A 89 19.07 15.85 2.23
N ASN A 90 19.23 15.75 0.91
CA ASN A 90 20.54 15.74 0.25
C ASN A 90 21.36 17.00 0.55
#